data_AF-A0A937TRW5-F1
#
_entry.id   AF-A0A937TRW5-F1
#
_cell.length_a   1.000
_cell.length_b   1.000
_cell.length_c   1.000
_cell.angle_alpha   90.00
_cell.angle_beta   90.00
_cell.angle_gamma   90.00
#
_symmetry.space_group_name_H-M   'P 1'
#
loop_
_entity.id
_entity.type
_entity.pdbx_description
1 polymer ?
#
loop_
_entity_poly.entity_id
_entity_poly.type
_entity_poly.pdbx_seq_one_letter_code
_entity_poly.pdbx_strand_id
1 'polypeptide(L)' 'MALAAWRGAKDRLAETFAATWGGAFIRGLGLDADLEACTQVDTTDVVPVARGSPPVVTARPLARARG' A
#
# COMPACT_ATOMS: atom_id res chain seq x y z
N MET A 1 17.48 3.00 -7.09
CA MET A 1 17.25 3.65 -5.77
C MET A 1 16.01 3.12 -5.06
N ALA A 2 14.85 3.02 -5.70
CA ALA A 2 13.62 2.50 -5.07
C ALA A 2 13.75 1.10 -4.42
N LEU A 3 14.35 0.14 -5.13
CA LEU A 3 14.54 -1.23 -4.60
C LEU A 3 15.41 -1.27 -3.33
N ALA A 4 16.44 -0.41 -3.24
CA ALA A 4 17.31 -0.34 -2.07
C ALA A 4 16.56 0.23 -0.85
N ALA A 5 15.77 1.28 -1.07
CA ALA A 5 14.91 1.86 -0.04
C ALA A 5 13.88 0.83 0.47
N TRP A 6 13.21 0.12 -0.43
CA TRP A 6 12.28 -0.96 -0.09
C TRP A 6 12.95 -2.04 0.77
N ARG A 7 14.10 -2.55 0.34
CA ARG A 7 14.83 -3.60 1.07
C ARG A 7 15.21 -3.19 2.50
N GLY A 8 15.48 -1.91 2.74
CA GLY A 8 15.82 -1.39 4.07
C GLY A 8 14.61 -1.07 4.96
N ALA A 9 13.42 -0.93 4.38
CA ALA A 9 12.22 -0.43 5.07
C ALA A 9 11.09 -1.45 5.23
N LYS A 10 11.05 -2.49 4.40
CA LYS A 10 9.89 -3.42 4.29
C LYS A 10 9.42 -4.02 5.63
N ASP A 11 10.35 -4.31 6.54
CA ASP A 11 10.03 -4.95 7.82
C ASP A 11 9.56 -3.94 8.89
N ARG A 12 9.66 -2.63 8.60
CA ARG A 12 9.26 -1.51 9.47
C ARG A 12 8.57 -0.42 8.65
N LEU A 13 7.69 -0.82 7.72
CA LEU A 13 7.16 0.08 6.71
C LEU A 13 6.33 1.20 7.33
N ALA A 14 5.48 0.88 8.31
CA ALA A 14 4.68 1.85 9.06
C ALA A 14 5.55 2.91 9.75
N GLU A 15 6.57 2.48 10.50
CA GLU A 15 7.51 3.39 11.19
C GLU A 15 8.31 4.24 10.20
N THR A 16 8.78 3.63 9.11
CA THR A 16 9.56 4.32 8.09
C THR A 16 8.72 5.36 7.36
N PHE A 17 7.48 5.02 7.01
CA PHE A 17 6.56 5.95 6.37
C PHE A 17 6.15 7.08 7.31
N ALA A 18 5.91 6.78 8.59
CA ALA A 18 5.57 7.77 9.60
C ALA A 18 6.66 8.85 9.81
N ALA A 19 7.93 8.54 9.51
CA ALA A 19 9.03 9.48 9.56
C ALA A 19 9.10 10.42 8.34
N THR A 20 8.29 10.19 7.31
CA THR A 20 8.19 11.08 6.14
C THR A 20 7.25 12.26 6.44
N TRP A 21 7.35 13.31 5.63
CA TRP A 21 6.41 14.43 5.72
C TRP A 21 4.94 14.00 5.58
N GLY A 22 4.65 13.06 4.67
CA GLY A 22 3.29 12.53 4.47
C GLY A 22 2.78 11.74 5.69
N GLY A 23 3.63 10.92 6.29
CA GLY A 23 3.30 10.20 7.51
C GLY A 23 3.04 11.12 8.69
N ALA A 24 3.89 12.13 8.89
CA ALA A 24 3.71 13.14 9.93
C ALA A 24 2.41 13.95 9.73
N PHE A 25 2.07 14.31 8.49
CA PHE A 25 0.83 14.99 8.15
C PHE A 25 -0.40 14.14 8.51
N ILE A 26 -0.44 12.87 8.11
CA ILE A 26 -1.55 11.94 8.39
C ILE A 26 -1.74 11.77 9.91
N ARG A 27 -0.65 11.61 10.67
CA ARG A 27 -0.70 11.57 12.14
C ARG A 27 -1.21 12.88 12.75
N GLY A 28 -0.80 14.02 12.20
CA GLY A 28 -1.31 15.33 12.62
C GLY A 28 -2.82 15.49 12.46
N LEU A 29 -3.44 14.71 11.58
CA LEU A 29 -4.89 14.63 11.40
C LEU A 29 -5.58 13.57 12.29
N GLY A 30 -4.83 12.83 13.11
CA GLY A 30 -5.36 11.74 13.93
C GLY A 30 -5.77 10.50 13.14
N LEU A 31 -5.21 10.32 11.93
CA LEU A 31 -5.52 9.20 11.01
C LEU A 31 -4.50 8.05 11.15
N ASP A 32 -4.10 7.73 12.38
CA ASP A 32 -3.11 6.67 12.64
C ASP A 32 -3.57 5.30 12.12
N ALA A 33 -4.88 5.02 12.18
CA ALA A 33 -5.46 3.79 11.66
C ALA A 33 -5.30 3.64 10.14
N ASP A 34 -5.45 4.74 9.38
CA ASP A 34 -5.24 4.75 7.92
C ASP A 34 -3.77 4.50 7.57
N LEU A 35 -2.84 5.05 8.35
CA LEU A 35 -1.41 4.80 8.18
C LEU A 35 -1.09 3.33 8.39
N GLU A 36 -1.63 2.73 9.45
CA GLU A 36 -1.45 1.30 9.72
C GLU A 36 -2.04 0.44 8.59
N ALA A 37 -3.28 0.69 8.18
CA ALA A 37 -3.94 -0.07 7.12
C ALA A 37 -3.22 0.06 5.76
N CYS A 38 -2.79 1.27 5.38
CA CYS A 38 -2.16 1.52 4.08
C CYS A 38 -0.70 1.02 3.99
N THR A 39 -0.05 0.71 5.12
CA THR A 39 1.33 0.22 5.15
C THR A 39 1.43 -1.30 5.28
N GLN A 40 0.30 -2.01 5.26
CA GLN A 40 0.28 -3.46 5.13
C GLN A 40 0.60 -3.88 3.69
N VAL A 41 1.31 -4.99 3.54
CA VAL A 41 1.81 -5.50 2.25
C VAL A 41 1.03 -6.76 1.89
N ASP A 42 0.68 -6.91 0.61
CA ASP A 42 -0.01 -8.09 0.05
C ASP A 42 -1.35 -8.43 0.74
N THR A 43 -2.12 -7.41 1.13
CA THR A 43 -3.43 -7.58 1.80
C THR A 43 -4.60 -7.80 0.84
N THR A 44 -4.42 -7.56 -0.45
CA THR A 44 -5.46 -7.72 -1.46
C THR A 44 -4.88 -8.14 -2.80
N ASP A 45 -5.58 -9.03 -3.49
CA ASP A 45 -5.28 -9.47 -4.86
C ASP A 45 -6.00 -8.62 -5.93
N VAL A 46 -6.75 -7.59 -5.51
CA VAL A 46 -7.50 -6.71 -6.41
C VAL A 46 -6.55 -5.66 -6.98
N VAL A 47 -6.38 -5.68 -8.31
CA VAL A 47 -5.60 -4.67 -9.04
C VAL A 47 -6.57 -3.78 -9.82
N PRO A 48 -6.89 -2.56 -9.35
CA PRO A 48 -7.74 -1.64 -10.09
C PRO A 48 -7.08 -1.25 -11.41
N VAL A 49 -7.86 -1.25 -12.49
CA VAL A 49 -7.38 -0.85 -13.83
C VAL A 49 -8.12 0.40 -14.24
N ALA A 50 -7.39 1.47 -14.55
CA ALA A 50 -7.98 2.68 -15.11
C ALA A 50 -8.49 2.38 -16.54
N ARG A 51 -9.81 2.25 -16.72
CA ARG A 51 -10.48 2.16 -18.03
C ARG A 51 -11.63 3.16 -18.08
N GLY A 52 -11.49 4.17 -18.92
CA GLY A 52 -12.50 5.23 -19.07
C GLY A 52 -12.64 6.12 -17.84
N SER A 53 -13.64 7.00 -17.88
CA SER A 53 -14.11 7.79 -16.74
C SER A 53 -15.62 7.57 -16.63
N PRO A 54 -16.14 7.04 -15.50
CA PRO A 54 -15.45 6.68 -14.25
C PRO A 54 -14.60 5.38 -14.37
N PRO A 55 -13.61 5.17 -13.48
CA PRO A 55 -12.74 3.99 -13.53
C PRO A 55 -13.49 2.69 -13.21
N VAL A 56 -13.29 1.66 -14.03
CA VAL A 56 -13.86 0.31 -13.83
C VAL A 56 -12.87 -0.57 -13.05
N VAL A 57 -13.20 -0.91 -11.79
CA VAL A 57 -12.42 -1.86 -10.99
C VAL A 57 -12.70 -3.28 -11.46
N THR A 58 -11.66 -4.00 -11.91
CA THR A 58 -11.76 -5.42 -12.30
C THR A 58 -10.93 -6.27 -11.35
N ALA A 59 -11.56 -7.22 -10.65
CA ALA A 59 -10.82 -8.19 -9.87
C ALA A 59 -10.04 -9.11 -10.83
N ARG A 60 -8.73 -9.29 -10.60
CA ARG A 60 -7.95 -10.27 -11.34
C ARG A 60 -8.30 -11.66 -10.80
N PRO A 61 -8.60 -12.67 -11.65
CA PRO A 61 -8.70 -14.04 -11.19
C PRO A 61 -7.36 -14.48 -10.62
N LEU A 62 -7.36 -14.96 -9.38
CA LEU A 62 -6.20 -15.63 -8.81
C LEU A 62 -5.77 -16.75 -9.76
N ALA A 63 -4.52 -16.70 -10.23
CA ALA A 63 -3.90 -17.90 -10.76
C ALA A 63 -3.87 -18.88 -9.59
N ARG A 64 -4.81 -19.85 -9.58
CA ARG A 64 -4.81 -20.97 -8.63
C ARG A 64 -3.36 -21.43 -8.50
N ALA A 65 -2.80 -21.36 -7.30
CA ALA A 65 -1.63 -22.16 -6.95
C ALA A 65 -2.01 -23.61 -7.30
N ARG A 66 -1.40 -24.14 -8.35
CA ARG A 66 -1.42 -25.56 -8.66
C ARG A 66 -0.37 -26.19 -7.75
N GLY A 67 -0.79 -27.11 -6.88
CA GLY A 67 0.10 -27.98 -6.10
C GLY A 67 -0.02 -27.76 -4.61
#